data_AF-A0A401H2S4-F1
#
_entry.id   AF-A0A401H2S4-F1
#
_cell.length_a   1.000
_cell.length_b   1.000
_cell.length_c   1.000
_cell.angle_alpha   90.00
_cell.angle_beta   90.00
_cell.angle_gamma   90.00
#
_symmetry.space_group_name_H-M   'P 1'
#
loop_
_entity.id
_entity.type
_entity.pdbx_description
1 polymer ?
#
loop_
_entity_poly.entity_id
_entity_poly.type
_entity_poly.pdbx_seq_one_letter_code
_entity_poly.pdbx_strand_id
1 'polypeptide(L)'
;MIQNIADRSKPLVVTSGVDVRVLLRLDRASFVDFALLLGTDFTDRIKRVGPVHAIRLIRKYGSIERVIDSMPQRPLPQPLHIYLARVKDARQTFGTLAPLPHWKRLQVREPDLEQVSRIMKGCGLSWALQQEWDGRNWV
;
A
#
# COMPACT_ATOMS: atom_id res chain seq x y z
N MET A 1 4.22 -7.37 3.23
CA MET A 1 2.82 -7.02 3.51
C MET A 1 2.09 -8.29 3.87
N ILE A 2 1.28 -8.24 4.92
CA ILE A 2 0.38 -9.32 5.33
C ILE A 2 -1.05 -8.83 5.04
N GLN A 3 -1.86 -9.66 4.37
CA GLN A 3 -3.24 -9.35 3.99
C GLN A 3 -4.19 -10.36 4.63
N ASN A 4 -5.48 -9.99 4.73
CA ASN A 4 -6.56 -10.77 5.34
C ASN A 4 -6.42 -11.01 6.86
N ILE A 5 -5.63 -10.20 7.58
CA ILE A 5 -5.47 -10.36 9.04
C ILE A 5 -6.76 -10.12 9.84
N ALA A 6 -7.67 -9.29 9.32
CA ALA A 6 -8.93 -8.94 9.97
C ALA A 6 -10.14 -9.74 9.42
N ASP A 7 -9.97 -10.52 8.35
CA ASP A 7 -11.05 -11.27 7.70
C ASP A 7 -10.83 -12.77 7.88
N ARG A 8 -11.62 -13.37 8.77
CA ARG A 8 -11.51 -14.79 9.12
C ARG A 8 -11.99 -15.74 8.02
N SER A 9 -12.70 -15.22 7.00
CA SER A 9 -13.24 -16.05 5.92
C SER A 9 -12.22 -16.32 4.81
N LYS A 10 -11.09 -15.61 4.80
CA LYS A 10 -10.06 -15.69 3.76
C LYS A 10 -8.73 -16.16 4.34
N PRO A 11 -7.91 -16.90 3.58
CA PRO A 11 -6.59 -17.31 4.03
C PRO A 11 -5.68 -16.10 4.24
N LEU A 12 -4.77 -16.20 5.20
CA LEU A 12 -3.69 -15.23 5.40
C LEU A 12 -2.78 -15.22 4.17
N VAL A 13 -2.49 -14.02 3.64
CA VAL A 13 -1.60 -13.86 2.48
C VAL A 13 -0.39 -13.02 2.88
N VAL A 14 0.81 -13.50 2.54
CA VAL A 14 2.07 -12.82 2.82
C VAL A 14 2.80 -12.52 1.51
N THR A 15 3.15 -11.25 1.31
CA THR A 15 3.83 -10.77 0.10
C THR A 15 5.05 -9.94 0.46
N SER A 16 6.23 -10.30 -0.06
CA SER A 16 7.46 -9.52 0.09
C SER A 16 7.61 -8.51 -1.06
N GLY A 17 7.73 -7.22 -0.74
CA GLY A 17 7.98 -6.20 -1.76
C GLY A 17 9.36 -6.33 -2.41
N VAL A 18 10.34 -6.85 -1.66
CA VAL A 18 11.69 -7.12 -2.18
C VAL A 18 11.64 -8.22 -3.23
N ASP A 19 10.91 -9.31 -2.95
CA ASP A 19 10.83 -10.47 -3.84
C ASP A 19 10.10 -10.10 -5.12
N VAL A 20 9.00 -9.36 -5.02
CA VAL A 20 8.26 -8.85 -6.19
C VAL A 20 9.17 -8.01 -7.09
N ARG A 21 9.96 -7.10 -6.52
CA ARG A 21 10.91 -6.28 -7.29
C ARG A 21 11.96 -7.14 -8.00
N VAL A 22 12.51 -8.14 -7.31
CA VAL A 22 13.52 -9.07 -7.87
C VAL A 22 12.91 -9.90 -9.01
N LEU A 23 11.71 -10.46 -8.82
CA LEU A 23 10.99 -11.22 -9.84
C LEU A 23 10.68 -10.37 -11.09
N LEU A 24 10.33 -9.10 -10.90
CA LEU A 24 10.11 -8.16 -11.99
C LEU A 24 11.40 -7.65 -12.65
N ARG A 25 12.57 -7.94 -12.08
CA ARG A 25 13.89 -7.50 -12.55
C ARG A 25 13.99 -5.99 -12.68
N LEU A 26 13.51 -5.27 -11.67
CA LEU A 26 13.58 -3.81 -11.61
C LEU A 26 14.54 -3.38 -10.49
N ASP A 27 15.30 -2.32 -10.73
CA ASP A 27 15.98 -1.63 -9.62
C ASP A 27 14.95 -0.90 -8.74
N ARG A 28 15.40 -0.32 -7.61
CA ARG A 28 14.51 0.36 -6.68
C ARG A 28 13.78 1.55 -7.31
N ALA A 29 14.46 2.34 -8.14
CA ALA A 29 13.91 3.55 -8.73
C ALA A 29 12.86 3.21 -9.80
N SER A 30 13.19 2.29 -10.71
CA SER A 30 12.25 1.79 -11.72
C SER A 30 11.07 1.05 -11.09
N PHE A 31 11.26 0.37 -9.95
CA PHE A 31 10.15 -0.27 -9.24
C PHE A 31 9.15 0.73 -8.66
N VAL A 32 9.64 1.85 -8.10
CA VAL A 32 8.78 2.95 -7.63
C VAL A 32 8.01 3.56 -8.81
N ASP A 33 8.71 3.89 -9.89
CA ASP A 33 8.08 4.45 -11.10
C ASP A 33 7.06 3.48 -11.73
N PHE A 34 7.34 2.18 -11.70
CA PHE A 34 6.38 1.17 -12.10
C PHE A 34 5.12 1.22 -11.23
N ALA A 35 5.24 1.25 -9.91
CA ALA A 35 4.09 1.35 -9.01
C ALA A 35 3.28 2.64 -9.25
N LEU A 36 3.94 3.78 -9.46
CA LEU A 36 3.28 5.05 -9.78
C LEU A 36 2.50 5.00 -11.11
N LEU A 37 3.00 4.28 -12.12
CA LEU A 37 2.27 4.07 -13.39
C LEU A 37 1.05 3.15 -13.25
N LEU A 38 1.04 2.23 -12.27
CA LEU A 38 -0.15 1.42 -11.98
C LEU A 38 -1.30 2.25 -11.41
N GLY A 39 -0.98 3.42 -10.86
CA GLY A 39 -1.89 4.29 -10.12
C GLY A 39 -1.67 4.10 -8.62
N THR A 40 -1.42 5.20 -7.93
CA THR A 40 -1.29 5.27 -6.47
C THR A 40 -2.17 6.39 -5.95
N ASP A 41 -2.25 6.54 -4.63
CA ASP A 41 -2.81 7.73 -3.98
C ASP A 41 -2.06 9.02 -4.37
N PHE A 42 -0.79 8.93 -4.76
CA PHE A 42 -0.01 10.09 -5.21
C PHE A 42 -0.21 10.44 -6.69
N THR A 43 -0.45 9.45 -7.56
CA THR A 43 -0.45 9.62 -9.02
C THR A 43 -1.66 8.97 -9.69
N ASP A 44 -2.34 9.75 -10.52
CA ASP A 44 -3.43 9.25 -11.35
C ASP A 44 -2.90 8.34 -12.47
N ARG A 45 -3.70 7.33 -12.82
CA ARG A 45 -3.34 6.35 -13.84
C ARG A 45 -3.40 6.96 -15.25
N ILE A 46 -2.36 6.77 -16.04
CA ILE A 46 -2.36 7.15 -17.46
C ILE A 46 -3.33 6.24 -18.22
N LYS A 47 -4.25 6.83 -18.99
CA LYS A 47 -5.27 6.10 -19.76
C LYS A 47 -4.59 5.08 -20.69
N ARG A 48 -5.14 3.86 -20.75
CA ARG A 48 -4.62 2.73 -21.55
C ARG A 48 -3.22 2.23 -21.15
N VAL A 49 -2.67 2.68 -20.01
CA VAL A 49 -1.49 2.06 -19.40
C VAL A 49 -1.97 1.12 -18.30
N GLY A 50 -1.96 -0.19 -18.56
CA GLY A 50 -2.24 -1.22 -17.55
C GLY A 50 -0.99 -1.96 -17.08
N PRO A 51 -1.10 -2.87 -16.10
CA PRO A 51 0.06 -3.47 -15.45
C PRO A 51 1.08 -4.10 -16.39
N VAL A 52 0.61 -4.90 -17.35
CA VAL A 52 1.45 -5.54 -18.37
C VAL A 52 2.13 -4.51 -19.28
N HIS A 53 1.42 -3.43 -19.62
CA HIS A 53 1.98 -2.38 -20.46
C HIS A 53 2.98 -1.51 -19.68
N ALA A 54 2.69 -1.19 -18.42
CA ALA A 54 3.54 -0.40 -17.54
C ALA A 54 4.89 -1.09 -17.30
N ILE A 55 4.90 -2.41 -17.01
CA ILE A 55 6.17 -3.13 -16.82
C ILE A 55 7.01 -3.15 -18.10
N ARG A 56 6.38 -3.28 -19.27
CA ARG A 56 7.08 -3.23 -20.56
C ARG A 56 7.69 -1.85 -20.82
N LEU A 57 6.94 -0.78 -20.52
CA LEU A 57 7.41 0.60 -20.66
C LEU A 57 8.57 0.88 -19.71
N ILE A 58 8.45 0.52 -18.43
CA ILE A 58 9.51 0.76 -17.44
C ILE A 58 10.77 -0.04 -17.76
N ARG A 59 10.66 -1.30 -18.19
CA ARG A 59 11.83 -2.09 -18.62
C ARG A 59 12.54 -1.46 -19.82
N LYS A 60 11.80 -0.82 -20.72
CA LYS A 60 12.35 -0.22 -21.94
C LYS A 60 12.94 1.18 -21.70
N TYR A 61 12.27 2.00 -20.90
CA TYR A 61 12.58 3.43 -20.77
C TYR A 61 13.15 3.81 -19.40
N GLY A 62 12.98 2.99 -18.37
CA GLY A 62 13.59 3.13 -17.04
C GLY A 62 12.87 4.08 -16.09
N SER A 63 12.34 5.21 -16.60
CA SER A 63 11.66 6.23 -15.78
C SER A 63 10.37 6.75 -16.42
N ILE A 64 9.48 7.32 -15.61
CA ILE A 64 8.21 7.91 -16.05
C ILE A 64 8.41 9.02 -17.10
N GLU A 65 9.41 9.87 -16.94
CA GLU A 65 9.71 10.95 -17.89
C GLU A 65 9.96 10.39 -19.29
N ARG A 66 10.87 9.41 -19.40
CA ARG A 66 11.19 8.76 -20.69
C ARG A 66 10.01 7.96 -21.23
N VAL A 67 9.18 7.40 -20.36
CA VAL A 67 7.93 6.73 -20.74
C VAL A 67 6.97 7.74 -21.39
N ILE A 68 6.76 8.91 -20.80
CA ILE A 68 5.90 9.96 -21.34
C ILE A 68 6.44 10.47 -22.68
N ASP A 69 7.75 10.73 -22.78
CA ASP A 69 8.41 11.18 -24.02
C ASP A 69 8.23 10.18 -25.16
N SER A 70 8.16 8.88 -24.84
CA SER A 70 7.91 7.82 -25.83
C SER A 70 6.46 7.72 -26.32
N MET A 71 5.52 8.43 -25.68
CA MET A 71 4.08 8.36 -25.94
C MET A 71 3.42 9.75 -26.07
N PRO A 72 3.91 10.65 -26.93
CA PRO A 72 3.47 12.04 -26.99
C PRO A 72 1.99 12.22 -27.35
N GLN A 73 1.39 11.24 -28.03
CA GLN A 73 -0.01 11.27 -28.45
C GLN A 73 -0.99 10.77 -27.36
N ARG A 74 -0.52 10.41 -26.17
CA ARG A 74 -1.39 9.91 -25.10
C ARG A 74 -1.77 11.02 -24.14
N PRO A 75 -3.08 11.23 -23.87
CA PRO A 75 -3.50 12.21 -22.90
C PRO A 75 -3.08 11.76 -21.50
N LEU A 76 -2.36 12.64 -20.81
CA LEU A 76 -2.09 12.52 -19.39
C LEU A 76 -3.35 12.89 -18.59
N PRO A 77 -3.51 12.34 -17.37
CA PRO A 77 -4.65 12.67 -16.51
C PRO A 77 -4.64 14.14 -16.05
N GLN A 78 -3.48 14.79 -16.10
CA GLN A 78 -3.25 16.17 -15.68
C GLN A 78 -2.21 16.84 -16.61
N PRO A 79 -2.10 18.18 -16.62
CA PRO A 79 -1.02 18.86 -17.32
C PRO A 79 0.35 18.31 -16.93
N LEU A 80 1.25 18.17 -17.90
CA LEU A 80 2.55 17.48 -17.75
C LEU A 80 3.33 17.94 -16.51
N HIS A 81 3.44 19.25 -16.30
CA HIS A 81 4.19 19.81 -15.17
C HIS A 81 3.57 19.43 -13.81
N ILE A 82 2.24 19.40 -13.68
CA ILE A 82 1.54 18.96 -12.47
C ILE A 82 1.77 17.47 -12.25
N TYR A 83 1.65 16.67 -13.32
CA TYR A 83 1.86 15.23 -13.23
C TYR A 83 3.28 14.88 -12.75
N LEU A 84 4.30 15.52 -13.33
CA LEU A 84 5.70 15.30 -12.95
C LEU A 84 6.02 15.83 -11.55
N ALA A 85 5.38 16.93 -11.11
CA ALA A 85 5.50 17.40 -9.72
C ALA A 85 4.98 16.34 -8.74
N ARG A 86 3.81 15.75 -8.99
CA ARG A 86 3.27 14.66 -8.15
C ARG A 86 4.15 13.41 -8.16
N VAL A 87 4.72 13.05 -9.31
CA VAL A 87 5.70 11.94 -9.40
C VAL A 87 6.91 12.22 -8.52
N LYS A 88 7.43 13.46 -8.51
CA LYS A 88 8.55 13.86 -7.66
C LYS A 88 8.22 13.72 -6.18
N ASP A 89 7.07 14.24 -5.74
CA ASP A 89 6.62 14.16 -4.34
C ASP A 89 6.41 12.71 -3.89
N ALA A 90 5.86 11.88 -4.78
CA ALA A 90 5.69 10.45 -4.52
C ALA A 90 7.04 9.75 -4.35
N ARG A 91 8.01 10.00 -5.23
CA ARG A 91 9.37 9.44 -5.12
C ARG A 91 10.04 9.83 -3.81
N GLN A 92 9.87 11.08 -3.36
CA GLN A 92 10.36 11.50 -2.05
C GLN A 92 9.67 10.71 -0.93
N THR A 93 8.35 10.56 -0.99
CA THR A 93 7.59 9.80 0.03
C THR A 93 8.02 8.33 0.08
N PHE A 94 8.13 7.64 -1.06
CA PHE A 94 8.67 6.27 -1.11
C PHE A 94 10.16 6.18 -0.77
N GLY A 95 10.89 7.28 -0.85
CA GLY A 95 12.29 7.40 -0.45
C GLY A 95 12.48 7.62 1.05
N THR A 96 11.48 8.14 1.75
CA THR A 96 11.63 8.65 3.12
C THR A 96 10.68 7.91 4.06
N LEU A 97 11.22 7.14 5.00
CA LEU A 97 10.43 6.55 6.08
C LEU A 97 10.16 7.62 7.15
N ALA A 98 8.90 7.72 7.60
CA ALA A 98 8.61 8.47 8.81
C ALA A 98 9.40 7.88 10.00
N PRO A 99 9.82 8.69 10.98
CA PRO A 99 10.56 8.17 12.12
C PRO A 99 9.69 7.16 12.87
N LEU A 100 10.27 5.98 13.14
CA LEU A 100 9.57 4.94 13.90
C LEU A 100 9.36 5.42 15.34
N PRO A 101 8.18 5.17 15.93
CA PRO A 101 7.98 5.41 17.35
C PRO A 101 8.97 4.56 18.17
N HIS A 102 9.40 5.08 19.31
CA HIS A 102 10.31 4.36 20.18
C HIS A 102 9.67 3.04 20.65
N TRP A 103 10.34 1.91 20.42
CA TRP A 103 9.80 0.55 20.67
C TRP A 103 9.24 0.35 22.08
N LYS A 104 9.82 1.01 23.10
CA LYS A 104 9.31 0.99 24.50
C LYS A 104 7.86 1.44 24.66
N ARG A 105 7.27 2.13 23.68
CA ARG A 105 5.84 2.52 23.68
C ARG A 105 4.91 1.37 23.32
N LEU A 106 5.41 0.31 22.69
CA LEU A 106 4.65 -0.88 22.32
C LEU A 106 4.72 -1.89 23.47
N GLN A 107 3.83 -1.74 24.45
CA GLN A 107 3.70 -2.66 25.58
C GLN A 107 2.36 -3.39 25.48
N VAL A 108 2.40 -4.72 25.45
CA VAL A 108 1.19 -5.53 25.67
C VAL A 108 0.80 -5.36 27.13
N ARG A 109 -0.48 -5.06 27.38
CA ARG A 109 -1.05 -4.90 28.72
C ARG A 109 -2.33 -5.73 28.82
N GLU A 110 -2.65 -6.12 30.04
CA GLU A 110 -3.96 -6.73 30.31
C GLU A 110 -5.07 -5.69 30.04
N PRO A 111 -6.14 -6.08 29.33
CA PRO A 111 -7.24 -5.18 29.01
C PRO A 111 -8.10 -4.90 30.25
N ASP A 112 -8.54 -3.65 30.39
CA ASP A 112 -9.56 -3.26 31.37
C ASP A 112 -10.95 -3.67 30.84
N LEU A 113 -11.41 -4.85 31.24
CA LEU A 113 -12.66 -5.43 30.76
C LEU A 113 -13.90 -4.61 31.14
N GLU A 114 -13.88 -3.93 32.29
CA GLU A 114 -15.00 -3.07 32.72
C GLU A 114 -15.09 -1.83 31.82
N GLN A 115 -13.95 -1.19 31.56
CA GLN A 115 -13.88 -0.05 30.66
C GLN A 115 -14.27 -0.43 29.22
N VAL A 116 -13.78 -1.56 28.72
CA VAL A 116 -14.15 -2.08 27.39
C VAL A 116 -15.66 -2.32 27.32
N SER A 117 -16.24 -2.99 28.32
CA SER A 117 -17.68 -3.25 28.39
C SER A 117 -18.50 -1.97 28.37
N ARG A 118 -18.09 -0.95 29.14
CA ARG A 118 -18.74 0.36 29.16
C ARG A 118 -18.71 1.05 27.80
N ILE A 119 -17.55 1.06 27.13
CA ILE A 119 -17.39 1.65 25.79
C ILE A 119 -18.25 0.90 24.77
N MET A 120 -18.18 -0.43 24.76
CA MET A 120 -18.95 -1.26 23.83
C MET A 120 -20.46 -1.05 23.99
N LYS A 121 -20.97 -0.98 25.22
CA LYS A 121 -22.38 -0.64 25.49
C LYS A 121 -22.74 0.76 25.01
N GLY A 122 -21.89 1.75 25.27
CA GLY A 122 -22.08 3.14 24.80
C GLY A 122 -22.11 3.28 23.28
N CYS A 123 -21.37 2.41 22.57
CA CYS A 123 -21.38 2.33 21.10
C CYS A 123 -22.49 1.44 20.52
N GLY A 124 -23.39 0.88 21.34
CA GLY A 124 -24.45 -0.03 20.88
C GLY A 124 -23.94 -1.42 20.44
N LEU A 125 -22.74 -1.81 20.85
CA LEU A 125 -22.07 -3.07 20.50
C LEU A 125 -22.14 -4.11 21.63
N SER A 126 -23.17 -4.07 22.46
CA SER A 126 -23.35 -4.98 23.59
C SER A 126 -23.39 -6.47 23.18
N TRP A 127 -23.90 -6.76 21.98
CA TRP A 127 -23.95 -8.11 21.41
C TRP A 127 -22.56 -8.75 21.22
N ALA A 128 -21.52 -7.94 20.98
CA ALA A 128 -20.17 -8.44 20.77
C ALA A 128 -19.49 -8.88 22.07
N LEU A 129 -20.01 -8.45 23.24
CA LEU A 129 -19.54 -8.93 24.55
C LEU A 129 -20.03 -10.35 24.87
N GLN A 130 -21.08 -10.82 24.18
CA GLN A 130 -21.66 -12.15 24.36
C GLN A 130 -20.98 -13.21 23.49
N GLN A 131 -20.26 -12.79 22.44
CA GLN A 131 -19.45 -13.70 21.65
C GLN A 131 -18.16 -13.97 22.42
N GLU A 132 -18.05 -15.19 22.94
CA GLU A 132 -16.82 -15.65 23.60
C GLU A 132 -15.68 -15.62 22.58
N TRP A 133 -14.67 -14.78 22.85
CA TRP A 133 -13.46 -14.77 22.04
C TRP A 133 -12.63 -16.01 22.39
N ASP A 134 -12.89 -17.11 21.68
CA ASP A 134 -12.19 -18.36 21.94
C ASP A 134 -10.83 -18.37 21.23
N GLY A 135 -9.85 -17.70 21.84
CA GLY A 135 -8.45 -17.67 21.39
C GLY A 135 -7.74 -19.04 21.44
N ARG A 136 -8.44 -20.11 21.84
CA ARG A 136 -7.90 -21.45 22.08
C ARG A 136 -8.17 -22.48 20.97
N ASN A 137 -8.97 -22.15 19.95
CA ASN A 137 -9.28 -23.08 18.84
C ASN A 137 -8.37 -22.87 17.62
N TRP A 138 -7.06 -22.91 17.83
CA TRP A 138 -6.07 -22.94 16.75
C TRP A 138 -5.23 -24.22 16.82
N VAL A 139 -5.72 -25.29 16.17
CA VAL A 139 -4.93 -26.41 15.66
C VAL A 139 -5.27 -26.59 14.19
#